data_AF-M2U592-F1
#
_entry.id   AF-M2U592-F1
#
_cell.length_a   1.000
_cell.length_b   1.000
_cell.length_c   1.000
_cell.angle_alpha   90.00
_cell.angle_beta   90.00
_cell.angle_gamma   90.00
#
_symmetry.space_group_name_H-M   'P 1'
#
loop_
_entity.id
_entity.type
_entity.pdbx_description
1 polymer ?
#
loop_
_entity_poly.entity_id
_entity_poly.type
_entity_poly.pdbx_seq_one_letter_code
_entity_poly.pdbx_strand_id
1 'polypeptide(L)'
;LAKNKPKTFMVSYAPEYKNFIVNHVVSDASHPLHETQKRRQAERKKQGLWWHATTGVNLSKSSCVRAWARRRLRNAVKDELKERGYDDHGMFVNAKAIQDRPDLVDLLKAGKKLDLTGSLRLHVQEPLIAAKYAEVRTETGSVIEAVVQA
;
A
#
# COMPACT_ATOMS: atom_id res chain seq x y z
N LEU A 1 -12.10 -3.34 -5.73
CA LEU A 1 -10.81 -2.92 -6.34
C LEU A 1 -10.67 -3.15 -7.85
N ALA A 2 -11.21 -4.22 -8.44
CA ALA A 2 -11.07 -4.49 -9.89
C ALA A 2 -11.60 -3.37 -10.84
N LYS A 3 -12.48 -2.49 -10.33
CA LYS A 3 -13.03 -1.34 -11.06
C LYS A 3 -12.09 -0.13 -11.12
N ASN A 4 -11.19 0.04 -10.14
CA ASN A 4 -10.24 1.17 -10.10
C ASN A 4 -8.89 0.69 -10.66
N LYS A 5 -8.69 0.87 -11.97
CA LYS A 5 -7.44 0.56 -12.66
C LYS A 5 -6.67 1.85 -12.94
N PRO A 6 -5.79 2.29 -12.04
CA PRO A 6 -4.96 3.46 -12.29
C PRO A 6 -4.05 3.22 -13.49
N LYS A 7 -3.77 4.29 -14.25
CA LYS A 7 -2.90 4.21 -15.43
C LYS A 7 -1.43 4.22 -15.01
N THR A 8 -1.11 4.87 -13.89
CA THR A 8 0.27 5.09 -13.47
C THR A 8 0.86 3.92 -12.67
N PHE A 9 0.04 3.01 -12.14
CA PHE A 9 0.51 1.82 -11.42
C PHE A 9 -0.51 0.68 -11.48
N MET A 10 -0.05 -0.55 -11.28
CA MET A 10 -0.91 -1.71 -11.05
C MET A 10 -1.15 -1.92 -9.57
N VAL A 11 -2.34 -2.38 -9.22
CA VAL A 11 -2.75 -2.65 -7.85
C VAL A 11 -3.03 -4.13 -7.67
N SER A 12 -2.52 -4.72 -6.60
CA SER A 12 -2.94 -6.05 -6.13
C SER A 12 -3.29 -5.94 -4.66
N TYR A 13 -4.49 -6.37 -4.29
CA TYR A 13 -4.98 -6.31 -2.93
C TYR A 13 -5.51 -7.68 -2.51
N ALA A 14 -5.29 -8.02 -1.25
CA ALA A 14 -5.93 -9.16 -0.60
C ALA A 14 -6.41 -8.71 0.80
N PRO A 15 -7.65 -9.01 1.20
CA PRO A 15 -8.12 -8.79 2.57
C PRO A 15 -7.30 -9.58 3.59
N GLU A 16 -6.80 -10.74 3.18
CA GLU A 16 -5.90 -11.55 3.98
C GLU A 16 -4.45 -11.04 3.91
N TYR A 17 -3.71 -11.20 5.01
CA TYR A 17 -2.30 -10.88 5.09
C TYR A 17 -1.44 -11.84 4.25
N LYS A 18 -1.33 -11.53 2.96
CA LYS A 18 -0.49 -12.25 1.99
C LYS A 18 0.74 -11.44 1.63
N ASN A 19 1.87 -12.12 1.46
CA ASN A 19 3.08 -11.46 0.95
C ASN A 19 3.05 -11.46 -0.58
N PHE A 20 2.95 -10.28 -1.20
CA PHE A 20 3.00 -10.14 -2.66
C PHE A 20 4.41 -9.94 -3.23
N ILE A 21 5.42 -9.76 -2.36
CA ILE A 21 6.83 -9.71 -2.74
C ILE A 21 7.44 -11.06 -2.41
N VAL A 22 8.11 -11.65 -3.39
CA VAL A 22 8.91 -12.86 -3.20
C VAL A 22 10.20 -12.47 -2.50
N ASN A 23 10.43 -13.03 -1.32
CA ASN A 23 11.72 -12.94 -0.65
C ASN A 23 12.58 -14.12 -1.12
N HIS A 24 13.59 -13.85 -1.95
CA HIS A 24 14.44 -14.90 -2.54
C HIS A 24 15.10 -15.79 -1.48
N VAL A 25 15.42 -15.24 -0.30
CA VAL A 25 16.01 -15.99 0.82
C VAL A 25 15.03 -16.98 1.43
N VAL A 26 13.74 -16.63 1.49
CA VAL A 26 12.71 -17.52 2.04
C VAL A 26 12.28 -18.54 1.00
N SER A 27 12.36 -18.23 -0.29
CA SER A 27 12.07 -19.22 -1.34
C SER A 27 13.19 -20.24 -1.53
N ASP A 28 14.43 -19.87 -1.23
CA ASP A 28 15.59 -20.75 -1.39
C ASP A 28 15.92 -21.47 -0.08
N ALA A 29 15.66 -22.79 -0.03
CA ALA A 29 15.95 -23.62 1.12
C ALA A 29 17.45 -23.82 1.37
N SER A 30 18.29 -23.64 0.34
CA SER A 30 19.75 -23.78 0.45
C SER A 30 20.41 -22.52 1.02
N HIS A 31 19.68 -21.41 1.09
CA HIS A 31 20.23 -20.16 1.60
C HIS A 31 20.48 -20.29 3.12
N PRO A 32 21.68 -19.95 3.63
CA PRO A 32 22.01 -20.07 5.06
C PRO A 32 21.09 -19.31 6.03
N LEU A 33 20.29 -18.38 5.53
CA LEU A 33 19.39 -17.54 6.33
C LEU A 33 17.92 -17.96 6.17
N HIS A 34 17.62 -19.02 5.41
CA HIS A 34 16.27 -19.46 5.07
C HIS A 34 15.38 -19.57 6.31
N GLU A 35 15.79 -20.41 7.27
CA GLU A 35 15.01 -20.68 8.49
C GLU A 35 14.76 -19.40 9.30
N THR A 36 15.78 -18.54 9.42
CA THR A 36 15.64 -17.28 10.17
C THR A 36 14.65 -16.32 9.51
N GLN A 37 14.68 -16.21 8.19
CA GLN A 37 13.80 -15.30 7.45
C GLN A 37 12.37 -15.84 7.35
N LYS A 38 12.22 -17.16 7.18
CA LYS A 38 10.93 -17.85 7.22
C LYS A 38 10.24 -17.62 8.56
N ARG A 39 10.96 -17.78 9.67
CA ARG A 39 10.43 -17.50 11.01
C ARG A 39 10.03 -16.03 11.17
N ARG A 40 10.90 -15.08 10.78
CA ARG A 40 10.58 -13.65 10.82
C ARG A 40 9.34 -13.29 9.99
N GLN A 41 9.16 -13.94 8.84
CA GLN A 41 8.00 -13.73 7.99
C GLN A 41 6.71 -14.28 8.62
N ALA A 42 6.78 -15.41 9.32
CA ALA A 42 5.66 -16.00 10.05
C ALA A 42 5.29 -15.17 11.31
N GLU A 43 6.29 -14.64 12.01
CA GLU A 43 6.13 -13.82 13.22
C GLU A 43 5.72 -12.37 12.92
N ARG A 44 5.66 -11.96 11.64
CA ARG A 44 5.29 -10.60 11.26
C ARG A 44 3.89 -10.28 11.76
N LYS A 45 3.79 -9.24 12.59
CA LYS A 45 2.52 -8.78 13.18
C LYS A 45 1.50 -8.44 12.08
N LYS A 46 0.38 -9.17 12.10
CA LYS A 46 -0.77 -9.01 11.18
C LYS A 46 -1.66 -7.84 11.64
N GLN A 47 -1.09 -6.64 11.63
CA GLN A 47 -1.75 -5.41 12.04
C GLN A 47 -1.63 -4.35 10.94
N GLY A 48 -2.69 -3.56 10.77
CA GLY A 48 -2.78 -2.52 9.76
C GLY A 48 -2.70 -3.05 8.33
N LEU A 49 -2.34 -2.18 7.41
CA LEU A 49 -2.22 -2.46 5.99
C LEU A 49 -0.78 -2.83 5.65
N TRP A 50 -0.56 -4.06 5.20
CA TRP A 50 0.71 -4.50 4.66
C TRP A 50 0.88 -4.02 3.21
N TRP A 51 1.30 -2.77 3.05
CA TRP A 51 1.50 -2.20 1.72
C TRP A 51 2.95 -2.03 1.31
N HIS A 52 3.19 -2.05 0.00
CA HIS A 52 4.50 -1.77 -0.58
C HIS A 52 4.39 -1.25 -2.01
N ALA A 53 5.32 -0.36 -2.38
CA ALA A 53 5.51 0.11 -3.75
C ALA A 53 6.71 -0.60 -4.38
N THR A 54 6.49 -1.24 -5.53
CA THR A 54 7.50 -1.98 -6.31
C THR A 54 7.73 -1.31 -7.65
N THR A 55 8.92 -1.48 -8.20
CA THR A 55 9.26 -1.04 -9.56
C THR A 55 9.95 -2.18 -10.30
N GLY A 56 9.67 -2.33 -11.59
CA GLY A 56 10.34 -3.30 -12.45
C GLY A 56 11.64 -2.74 -13.03
N VAL A 57 12.56 -3.62 -13.44
CA VAL A 57 13.75 -3.23 -14.21
C VAL A 57 13.35 -2.64 -15.58
N ASN A 58 12.25 -3.14 -16.14
CA ASN A 58 11.70 -2.69 -17.42
C ASN A 58 11.18 -1.25 -17.41
N LEU A 59 10.98 -0.64 -16.25
CA LEU A 59 10.47 0.73 -16.12
C LEU A 59 11.44 1.77 -16.72
N SER A 60 12.73 1.60 -16.47
CA SER A 60 13.80 2.46 -16.98
C SER A 60 15.13 1.80 -16.72
N LYS A 61 16.09 1.96 -17.63
CA LYS A 61 17.47 1.48 -17.44
C LYS A 61 18.16 2.18 -16.26
N SER A 62 17.81 3.43 -15.98
CA SER A 62 18.38 4.21 -14.88
C SER A 62 17.83 3.79 -13.52
N SER A 63 18.73 3.40 -12.62
CA SER A 63 18.38 3.08 -11.21
C SER A 63 17.82 4.30 -10.47
N CYS A 64 18.31 5.50 -10.79
CA CYS A 64 17.83 6.75 -10.22
C CYS A 64 16.36 6.98 -10.54
N VAL A 65 15.97 6.81 -11.81
CA VAL A 65 14.57 6.95 -12.26
C VAL A 65 13.67 5.92 -11.56
N ARG A 66 14.11 4.65 -11.47
CA ARG A 66 13.35 3.61 -10.75
C ARG A 66 13.19 3.93 -9.26
N ALA A 67 14.22 4.44 -8.60
CA ALA A 67 14.16 4.81 -7.19
C ALA A 67 13.26 6.04 -6.97
N TRP A 68 13.39 7.05 -7.83
CA TRP A 68 12.55 8.25 -7.82
C TRP A 68 11.07 7.91 -8.02
N ALA A 69 10.73 7.12 -9.05
CA ALA A 69 9.35 6.74 -9.32
C ALA A 69 8.71 5.95 -8.16
N ARG A 70 9.49 5.04 -7.54
CA ARG A 70 9.05 4.33 -6.32
C ARG A 70 8.78 5.27 -5.15
N ARG A 71 9.69 6.22 -4.89
CA ARG A 71 9.53 7.22 -3.83
C ARG A 71 8.32 8.11 -4.08
N ARG A 72 8.13 8.54 -5.33
CA ARG A 72 7.00 9.37 -5.76
C ARG A 72 5.66 8.70 -5.44
N LEU A 73 5.49 7.43 -5.82
CA LEU A 73 4.28 6.68 -5.50
C LEU A 73 4.12 6.44 -3.99
N ARG A 74 5.21 6.13 -3.29
CA ARG A 74 5.20 5.92 -1.84
C ARG A 74 4.76 7.19 -1.10
N ASN A 75 5.23 8.36 -1.53
CA ASN A 75 4.86 9.64 -0.93
C ASN A 75 3.38 9.94 -1.19
N ALA A 76 2.89 9.72 -2.42
CA ALA A 76 1.47 9.91 -2.73
C ALA A 76 0.57 9.05 -1.81
N VAL A 77 0.93 7.78 -1.57
CA VAL A 77 0.19 6.91 -0.65
C VAL A 77 0.20 7.44 0.77
N LYS A 78 1.36 7.89 1.27
CA LYS A 78 1.49 8.43 2.63
C LYS A 78 0.70 9.72 2.80
N ASP A 79 0.76 10.61 1.82
CA ASP A 79 0.05 11.88 1.85
C ASP A 79 -1.47 11.64 1.88
N GLU A 80 -1.97 10.74 1.03
CA GLU A 80 -3.39 10.35 1.01
C GLU A 80 -3.84 9.64 2.31
N LEU A 81 -3.01 8.77 2.89
CA LEU A 81 -3.32 8.12 4.17
C LEU A 81 -3.40 9.15 5.30
N LYS A 82 -2.45 10.08 5.36
CA LYS A 82 -2.39 11.12 6.38
C LYS A 82 -3.56 12.09 6.29
N GLU A 83 -3.92 12.53 5.09
CA GLU A 83 -5.09 13.39 4.88
C GLU A 83 -6.39 12.73 5.36
N ARG A 84 -6.45 11.40 5.30
CA ARG A 84 -7.59 10.60 5.77
C ARG A 84 -7.49 10.20 7.25
N GLY A 85 -6.45 10.64 7.96
CA GLY A 85 -6.26 10.35 9.39
C GLY A 85 -5.68 8.98 9.72
N TYR A 86 -5.14 8.28 8.73
CA TYR A 86 -4.43 7.01 8.91
C TYR A 86 -2.92 7.23 9.11
N ASP A 87 -2.30 6.32 9.85
CA ASP A 87 -0.86 6.18 9.93
C ASP A 87 -0.27 5.65 8.60
N ASP A 88 1.05 5.73 8.48
CA ASP A 88 1.83 5.11 7.40
C ASP A 88 1.54 3.59 7.29
N HIS A 89 1.06 2.95 8.34
CA HIS A 89 0.68 1.54 8.38
C HIS A 89 -0.82 1.28 8.20
N GLY A 90 -1.63 2.29 7.85
CA GLY A 90 -3.08 2.13 7.66
C GLY A 90 -3.87 1.94 8.96
N MET A 91 -3.25 2.15 10.13
CA MET A 91 -3.95 2.20 11.42
C MET A 91 -4.60 3.57 11.58
N PHE A 92 -5.79 3.62 12.13
CA PHE A 92 -6.51 4.88 12.30
C PHE A 92 -5.99 5.62 13.54
N VAL A 93 -5.47 6.84 13.35
CA VAL A 93 -4.82 7.62 14.44
C VAL A 93 -5.61 8.88 14.79
N ASN A 94 -6.23 9.53 13.81
CA ASN A 94 -6.77 10.88 14.01
C ASN A 94 -8.29 10.95 13.85
N ALA A 95 -9.02 10.82 14.98
CA ALA A 95 -10.48 10.96 15.04
C ALA A 95 -11.01 12.30 14.50
N LYS A 96 -10.19 13.37 14.46
CA LYS A 96 -10.59 14.67 13.90
C LYS A 96 -10.74 14.65 12.39
N ALA A 97 -10.00 13.80 11.67
CA ALA A 97 -10.06 13.70 10.21
C ALA A 97 -11.35 13.02 9.70
N ILE A 98 -12.14 12.41 10.60
CA ILE A 98 -13.39 11.71 10.28
C ILE A 98 -14.64 12.56 10.54
N GLN A 99 -14.50 13.77 11.11
CA GLN A 99 -15.66 14.61 11.42
C GLN A 99 -16.55 14.87 10.20
N ASP A 100 -15.96 14.96 9.00
CA ASP A 100 -16.68 15.20 7.75
C ASP A 100 -17.16 13.92 7.03
N ARG A 101 -16.93 12.72 7.60
CA ARG A 101 -17.26 11.41 6.99
C ARG A 101 -18.23 10.63 7.90
N PRO A 102 -19.55 10.88 7.81
CA PRO A 102 -20.55 10.31 8.72
C PRO A 102 -20.53 8.78 8.77
N ASP A 103 -20.29 8.12 7.63
CA ASP A 103 -20.19 6.65 7.52
C ASP A 103 -19.12 6.04 8.44
N LEU A 104 -17.99 6.75 8.59
CA LEU A 104 -16.89 6.29 9.44
C LEU A 104 -17.11 6.68 10.91
N VAL A 105 -17.81 7.79 11.18
CA VAL A 105 -18.22 8.18 12.53
C VAL A 105 -19.18 7.12 13.11
N ASP A 106 -20.11 6.62 12.32
CA ASP A 106 -21.09 5.64 12.76
C ASP A 106 -20.44 4.27 13.02
N LEU A 107 -19.45 3.89 12.22
CA LEU A 107 -18.62 2.70 12.48
C LEU A 107 -17.77 2.84 13.75
N LEU A 108 -17.23 4.03 14.02
CA LEU A 108 -16.49 4.31 15.26
C LEU A 108 -17.42 4.24 16.49
N LYS A 109 -18.63 4.81 16.39
CA LYS A 109 -19.66 4.73 17.43
C LYS A 109 -20.13 3.29 17.67
N ALA A 110 -20.15 2.47 16.62
CA ALA A 110 -20.46 1.04 16.69
C ALA A 110 -19.31 0.19 17.27
N GLY A 111 -18.19 0.80 17.67
CA GLY A 111 -17.04 0.12 18.28
C GLY A 111 -16.23 -0.74 17.30
N LYS A 112 -16.43 -0.58 15.99
CA LYS A 112 -15.64 -1.30 14.98
C LYS A 112 -14.30 -0.61 14.75
N LYS A 113 -13.24 -1.41 14.59
CA LYS A 113 -11.92 -0.90 14.22
C LYS A 113 -11.97 -0.37 12.79
N LEU A 114 -11.63 0.89 12.60
CA LEU A 114 -11.54 1.55 11.30
C LEU A 114 -10.21 1.27 10.59
N ASP A 115 -9.36 0.42 11.16
CA ASP A 115 -8.03 0.10 10.63
C ASP A 115 -8.14 -0.54 9.25
N LEU A 116 -7.34 -0.05 8.31
CA LEU A 116 -7.18 -0.72 7.02
C LEU A 116 -6.42 -2.02 7.25
N THR A 117 -6.99 -3.13 6.82
CA THR A 117 -6.40 -4.45 6.99
C THR A 117 -6.12 -5.12 5.66
N GLY A 118 -5.21 -6.11 5.71
CA GLY A 118 -4.82 -6.91 4.57
C GLY A 118 -3.51 -6.45 3.94
N SER A 119 -3.30 -6.85 2.69
CA SER A 119 -2.07 -6.61 1.95
C SER A 119 -2.34 -5.82 0.67
N LEU A 120 -1.47 -4.87 0.36
CA LEU A 120 -1.56 -4.03 -0.84
C LEU A 120 -0.21 -3.96 -1.56
N ARG A 121 -0.18 -4.38 -2.82
CA ARG A 121 0.95 -4.18 -3.71
C ARG A 121 0.62 -3.12 -4.73
N LEU A 122 1.50 -2.15 -4.83
CA LEU A 122 1.47 -1.14 -5.87
C LEU A 122 2.70 -1.35 -6.76
N HIS A 123 2.51 -1.56 -8.06
CA HIS A 123 3.59 -1.74 -9.01
C HIS A 123 3.61 -0.59 -10.00
N VAL A 124 4.65 0.22 -9.95
CA VAL A 124 4.80 1.41 -10.80
C VAL A 124 4.84 1.00 -12.27
N GLN A 125 4.09 1.74 -13.09
CA GLN A 125 4.10 1.64 -14.55
C GLN A 125 4.79 2.86 -15.18
N GLU A 126 5.22 2.72 -16.43
CA GLU A 126 5.90 3.77 -17.20
C GLU A 126 5.16 5.12 -17.24
N PRO A 127 3.82 5.18 -17.36
CA PRO A 127 3.09 6.45 -17.36
C PRO A 127 3.29 7.30 -16.12
N LEU A 128 3.69 6.72 -14.97
CA LEU A 128 3.95 7.47 -13.73
C LEU A 128 5.11 8.47 -13.86
N ILE A 129 6.04 8.24 -14.79
CA ILE A 129 7.20 9.10 -14.97
C ILE A 129 6.76 10.45 -15.54
N ALA A 130 5.92 10.43 -16.58
CA ALA A 130 5.44 11.63 -17.25
C ALA A 130 4.22 12.27 -16.55
N ALA A 131 3.45 11.49 -15.78
CA ALA A 131 2.25 11.98 -15.10
C ALA A 131 2.55 13.11 -14.12
N LYS A 132 1.56 13.99 -13.91
CA LYS A 132 1.64 15.04 -12.89
C LYS A 132 1.44 14.43 -11.50
N TYR A 133 2.03 15.04 -10.47
CA TYR A 133 1.91 14.49 -9.10
C TYR A 133 0.45 14.51 -8.61
N ALA A 134 -0.30 15.56 -8.98
CA ALA A 134 -1.73 15.65 -8.68
C ALA A 134 -2.52 14.45 -9.22
N GLU A 135 -2.27 14.04 -10.46
CA GLU A 135 -2.95 12.88 -11.07
C GLU A 135 -2.62 11.58 -10.32
N VAL A 136 -1.34 11.38 -9.97
CA VAL A 136 -0.89 10.22 -9.19
C VAL A 136 -1.57 10.21 -7.82
N ARG A 137 -1.74 11.36 -7.18
CA ARG A 137 -2.46 11.48 -5.91
C ARG A 137 -3.94 11.14 -6.05
N THR A 138 -4.64 11.69 -7.05
CA THR A 138 -6.06 11.37 -7.31
C THR A 138 -6.27 9.87 -7.57
N GLU A 139 -5.41 9.25 -8.38
CA GLU A 139 -5.43 7.81 -8.62
C GLU A 139 -5.20 7.00 -7.33
N THR A 140 -4.24 7.43 -6.51
CA THR A 140 -3.92 6.79 -5.23
C THR A 140 -5.06 6.91 -4.22
N GLY A 141 -5.68 8.09 -4.13
CA GLY A 141 -6.83 8.33 -3.27
C GLY A 141 -8.02 7.45 -3.62
N SER A 142 -8.29 7.28 -4.92
CA SER A 142 -9.35 6.38 -5.42
C SER A 142 -9.08 4.92 -5.04
N VAL A 143 -7.82 4.50 -5.00
CA VAL A 143 -7.43 3.14 -4.58
C VAL A 143 -7.59 2.98 -3.08
N ILE A 144 -7.14 3.95 -2.26
CA ILE A 144 -7.29 3.88 -0.81
C ILE A 144 -8.76 3.87 -0.42
N GLU A 145 -9.61 4.65 -1.11
CA GLU A 145 -11.06 4.65 -0.85
C GLU A 145 -11.68 3.28 -1.15
N ALA A 146 -11.25 2.66 -2.26
CA ALA A 146 -11.68 1.30 -2.57
C ALA A 146 -11.15 0.24 -1.60
N VAL A 147 -10.07 0.51 -0.85
CA VAL A 147 -9.58 -0.36 0.24
C VAL A 147 -10.36 -0.12 1.53
N VAL A 148 -10.75 1.11 1.83
CA VAL A 148 -11.61 1.44 2.99
C VAL A 148 -12.98 0.75 2.88
N GLN A 149 -13.50 0.61 1.67
CA GLN A 149 -14.80 -0.02 1.39
C GLN A 149 -14.75 -1.54 1.17
N ALA A 150 -13.57 -2.15 1.12
CA ALA A 150 -13.39 -3.58 0.83
C ALA A 150 -13.44 -4.43 2.11
#